data_AF-A0A914YJW7-F1
#
_entry.id   AF-A0A914YJW7-F1
#
_cell.length_a   1.000
_cell.length_b   1.000
_cell.length_c   1.000
_cell.angle_alpha   90.00
_cell.angle_beta   90.00
_cell.angle_gamma   90.00
#
_symmetry.space_group_name_H-M   'P 1'
#
loop_
_entity.id
_entity.type
_entity.pdbx_description
1 polymer ?
#
loop_
_entity_poly.entity_id
_entity_poly.type
_entity_poly.pdbx_seq_one_letter_code
_entity_poly.pdbx_strand_id
1 'polypeptide(L)'
;MPTIRRIIPLIQDVDPRLSEITVQLHNEKDLCTFDIIFCTLGCSPKLSLPKGHFSHIFIDEAQQANELDTWMAIGNLASEETQIILSGDLKNGKKIYTKAEILRDNQIGYCTSMLERLNSIFPSNR
;
A
#
# COMPACT_ATOMS: atom_id res chain seq x y z
N MET A 1 9.96 27.07 -2.20
CA MET A 1 10.17 25.73 -2.81
C MET A 1 10.06 24.72 -1.70
N PRO A 2 9.11 23.77 -1.72
CA PRO A 2 9.04 22.77 -0.65
C PRO A 2 10.16 21.75 -0.85
N THR A 3 11.03 21.65 0.14
CA THR A 3 12.12 20.67 0.21
C THR A 3 11.52 19.34 0.67
N ILE A 4 11.60 18.31 -0.17
CA ILE A 4 11.16 16.94 0.16
C ILE A 4 11.96 16.46 1.39
N ARG A 5 11.31 16.33 2.54
CA ARG A 5 11.94 15.84 3.79
C ARG A 5 11.71 14.32 3.92
N ARG A 6 12.82 13.58 3.87
CA ARG A 6 13.12 12.20 4.31
C ARG A 6 11.97 11.17 4.45
N ILE A 7 12.15 10.04 3.75
CA ILE A 7 11.37 8.79 3.83
C ILE A 7 11.81 7.97 5.05
N ILE A 8 10.88 7.26 5.69
CA ILE A 8 11.17 6.44 6.88
C ILE A 8 10.46 5.04 6.80
N PRO A 9 11.14 3.88 6.98
CA PRO A 9 10.58 2.50 7.08
C PRO A 9 10.36 1.92 8.51
N LEU A 10 9.27 1.16 8.67
CA LEU A 10 8.54 0.90 9.92
C LEU A 10 8.77 -0.50 10.50
N ILE A 11 10.04 -0.87 10.73
CA ILE A 11 10.46 -2.19 11.23
C ILE A 11 11.18 -2.01 12.57
N GLN A 12 10.79 -2.76 13.61
CA GLN A 12 11.24 -2.58 15.00
C GLN A 12 12.49 -3.37 15.40
N ASP A 13 13.06 -4.19 14.52
CA ASP A 13 14.36 -4.85 14.73
C ASP A 13 15.24 -4.64 13.49
N VAL A 14 15.86 -3.47 13.42
CA VAL A 14 16.63 -3.02 12.26
C VAL A 14 18.11 -2.91 12.66
N ASP A 15 18.99 -3.50 11.83
CA ASP A 15 20.45 -3.43 11.97
C ASP A 15 20.88 -1.98 12.31
N PRO A 16 21.77 -1.76 13.30
CA PRO A 16 22.23 -0.42 13.67
C PRO A 16 22.79 0.40 12.50
N ARG A 17 23.26 -0.23 11.42
CA ARG A 17 23.72 0.46 10.20
C ARG A 17 22.59 1.01 9.34
N LEU A 18 21.36 0.54 9.56
CA LEU A 18 20.14 1.00 8.90
C LEU A 18 19.40 2.05 9.74
N SER A 19 19.90 2.43 10.93
CA SER A 19 19.28 3.43 11.81
C SER A 19 19.16 4.83 11.18
N GLU A 20 20.04 5.17 10.24
CA GLU A 20 19.93 6.42 9.44
C GLU A 20 18.78 6.38 8.43
N ILE A 21 18.27 5.18 8.15
CA ILE A 21 17.15 4.93 7.26
C ILE A 21 15.86 4.71 8.08
N THR A 22 15.90 4.21 9.33
CA THR A 22 14.76 3.77 10.18
C THR A 22 13.72 4.84 10.58
N VAL A 23 12.42 4.48 10.55
CA VAL A 23 11.24 5.26 11.06
C VAL A 23 11.47 5.79 12.43
N GLN A 24 11.58 7.12 12.55
CA GLN A 24 11.04 7.80 13.71
C GLN A 24 9.52 7.68 13.63
N LEU A 25 8.91 6.94 14.56
CA LEU A 25 7.47 6.93 14.74
C LEU A 25 7.07 8.34 15.14
N HIS A 26 6.74 9.14 14.13
CA HIS A 26 6.22 10.47 14.28
C HIS A 26 4.89 10.35 15.01
N ASN A 27 4.65 11.23 15.97
CA ASN A 27 3.33 11.27 16.60
C ASN A 27 2.30 11.65 15.52
N GLU A 28 1.04 11.25 15.67
CA GLU A 28 -0.02 11.52 14.68
C GLU A 28 -0.06 12.99 14.22
N LYS A 29 0.19 13.94 15.14
CA LYS A 29 0.23 15.38 14.84
C LYS A 29 1.36 15.76 13.90
N ASP A 30 2.50 15.08 13.98
CA ASP A 30 3.63 15.32 13.09
C ASP A 30 3.35 14.74 11.70
N LEU A 31 2.71 13.56 11.63
CA LEU A 31 2.30 12.95 10.35
C LEU A 31 1.31 13.84 9.59
N CYS A 32 0.39 14.51 10.29
CA CYS A 32 -0.55 15.46 9.72
C CYS A 32 0.11 16.71 9.09
N THR A 33 1.42 16.94 9.28
CA THR A 33 2.12 18.08 8.68
C THR A 33 2.67 17.81 7.29
N PHE A 34 2.68 16.55 6.85
CA PHE A 34 3.24 16.16 5.56
C PHE A 34 2.17 16.13 4.48
N ASP A 35 2.45 16.76 3.34
CA ASP A 35 1.58 16.73 2.16
C ASP A 35 1.55 15.35 1.48
N ILE A 36 2.67 14.60 1.59
CA ILE A 36 2.86 13.30 0.94
C ILE A 36 3.55 12.35 1.91
N ILE A 37 2.99 11.15 2.08
CA ILE A 37 3.57 10.08 2.89
C ILE A 37 3.76 8.85 2.00
N PHE A 38 4.98 8.30 2.00
CA PHE A 38 5.29 7.02 1.38
C PHE A 38 5.34 5.94 2.45
N CYS A 39 4.61 4.84 2.26
CA CYS A 39 4.68 3.67 3.11
C CYS A 39 4.42 2.39 2.32
N THR A 40 4.86 1.25 2.84
CA THR A 40 4.44 -0.05 2.31
C THR A 40 3.05 -0.41 2.84
N LEU A 41 2.31 -1.26 2.12
CA LEU A 41 0.94 -1.66 2.47
C LEU A 41 0.82 -2.23 3.89
N GLY A 42 1.78 -3.02 4.35
CA GLY A 42 1.77 -3.55 5.73
C GLY A 42 2.01 -2.50 6.82
N CYS A 43 2.52 -1.31 6.47
CA CYS A 43 2.79 -0.24 7.42
C CYS A 43 1.67 0.81 7.47
N SER A 44 0.79 0.86 6.46
CA SER A 44 -0.28 1.85 6.37
C SER A 44 -1.24 1.86 7.56
N PRO A 45 -1.56 0.73 8.24
CA PRO A 45 -2.41 0.77 9.43
C PRO A 45 -1.76 1.53 10.59
N LYS A 46 -0.42 1.65 10.60
CA LYS A 46 0.34 2.27 11.69
C LYS A 46 0.47 3.79 11.56
N LEU A 47 -0.05 4.39 10.48
CA LEU A 47 -0.05 5.84 10.31
C LEU A 47 -1.03 6.53 11.29
N SER A 48 -2.05 5.81 11.77
CA SER A 48 -3.07 6.32 12.73
C SER A 48 -3.63 7.70 12.37
N LEU A 49 -3.73 8.00 11.07
CA LEU A 49 -4.29 9.26 10.57
C LEU A 49 -5.81 9.17 10.51
N PRO A 50 -6.53 10.29 10.67
CA PRO A 50 -7.98 10.32 10.48
C PRO A 50 -8.36 9.82 9.08
N LYS A 51 -9.47 9.08 8.98
CA LYS A 51 -10.03 8.69 7.68
C LYS A 51 -10.32 9.94 6.84
N GLY A 52 -9.97 9.89 5.56
CA GLY A 52 -10.13 11.02 4.66
C GLY A 52 -9.10 12.13 4.85
N HIS A 53 -8.07 11.94 5.69
CA HIS A 53 -6.95 12.89 5.78
C HIS A 53 -6.29 13.09 4.41
N PHE A 54 -6.21 12.03 3.61
CA PHE A 54 -5.77 12.11 2.22
C PHE A 54 -6.95 12.15 1.26
N SER A 55 -6.91 13.13 0.36
CA SER A 55 -7.82 13.18 -0.78
C SER A 55 -7.50 12.09 -1.82
N HIS A 56 -6.26 11.60 -1.86
CA HIS A 56 -5.80 10.60 -2.82
C HIS A 56 -4.90 9.56 -2.15
N ILE A 57 -5.09 8.29 -2.49
CA ILE A 57 -4.21 7.19 -2.10
C ILE A 57 -3.74 6.49 -3.38
N PHE A 58 -2.43 6.48 -3.59
CA PHE A 58 -1.79 5.78 -4.70
C PHE A 58 -1.20 4.46 -4.21
N ILE A 59 -1.55 3.37 -4.88
CA ILE A 59 -0.97 2.05 -4.65
C ILE A 59 -0.25 1.64 -5.93
N ASP A 60 1.08 1.74 -5.89
CA ASP A 60 1.93 1.36 -7.01
C ASP A 60 2.28 -0.13 -6.96
N GLU A 61 2.55 -0.70 -8.14
CA GLU A 61 2.75 -2.14 -8.32
C GLU A 61 1.64 -3.00 -7.67
N ALA A 62 0.39 -2.52 -7.73
CA ALA A 62 -0.77 -3.12 -7.08
C ALA A 62 -1.06 -4.55 -7.57
N GLN A 63 -0.60 -4.92 -8.77
CA GLN A 63 -0.68 -6.28 -9.29
C GLN A 63 0.21 -7.29 -8.55
N GLN A 64 1.27 -6.82 -7.87
CA GLN A 64 2.18 -7.67 -7.11
C GLN A 64 1.67 -7.92 -5.69
N ALA A 65 0.75 -7.10 -5.20
CA ALA A 65 0.12 -7.24 -3.88
C ALA A 65 -1.11 -8.15 -3.96
N ASN A 66 -1.36 -8.91 -2.89
CA ASN A 66 -2.66 -9.53 -2.75
C ASN A 66 -3.72 -8.45 -2.45
N GLU A 67 -4.98 -8.78 -2.69
CA GLU A 67 -6.06 -7.84 -2.46
C GLU A 67 -6.19 -7.40 -0.99
N LEU A 68 -5.97 -8.31 -0.05
CA LEU A 68 -6.07 -8.02 1.39
C LEU A 68 -5.02 -6.97 1.82
N ASP A 69 -3.82 -7.04 1.28
CA ASP A 69 -2.76 -6.06 1.52
C ASP A 69 -3.17 -4.69 1.00
N THR A 70 -3.80 -4.65 -0.17
CA THR A 70 -4.36 -3.41 -0.75
C THR A 70 -5.43 -2.83 0.17
N TRP A 71 -6.28 -3.68 0.75
CA TRP A 71 -7.30 -3.28 1.73
C TRP A 71 -6.73 -2.70 3.02
N MET A 72 -5.54 -3.11 3.47
CA MET A 72 -4.92 -2.54 4.67
C MET A 72 -4.65 -1.03 4.54
N ALA A 73 -4.33 -0.56 3.34
CA ALA A 73 -4.16 0.87 3.06
C ALA A 73 -5.50 1.58 2.93
N ILE A 74 -6.43 1.01 2.16
CA ILE A 74 -7.71 1.64 1.86
C ILE A 74 -8.60 1.71 3.12
N GLY A 75 -8.80 0.59 3.81
CA GLY A 75 -9.80 0.48 4.87
C GLY A 75 -9.53 1.38 6.10
N ASN A 76 -8.26 1.67 6.38
CA ASN A 76 -7.87 2.49 7.52
C ASN A 76 -7.77 3.99 7.18
N LEU A 77 -7.39 4.35 5.95
CA LEU A 77 -7.05 5.73 5.58
C LEU A 77 -8.10 6.41 4.70
N ALA A 78 -8.83 5.66 3.88
CA ALA A 78 -9.78 6.22 2.93
C ALA A 78 -11.11 6.59 3.60
N SER A 79 -11.68 7.71 3.16
CA SER A 79 -13.10 8.03 3.31
C SER A 79 -13.82 7.85 1.96
N GLU A 80 -15.13 8.10 1.93
CA GLU A 80 -15.94 8.08 0.70
C GLU A 80 -15.48 9.12 -0.34
N GLU A 81 -14.84 10.19 0.10
CA GLU A 81 -14.32 11.26 -0.77
C GLU A 81 -12.90 10.97 -1.27
N THR A 82 -12.18 10.03 -0.63
CA THR A 82 -10.80 9.68 -0.99
C THR A 82 -10.76 8.95 -2.34
N GLN A 83 -9.98 9.48 -3.28
CA GLN A 83 -9.72 8.85 -4.56
C GLN A 83 -8.65 7.76 -4.43
N ILE A 84 -8.94 6.54 -4.88
CA ILE A 84 -8.00 5.43 -4.87
C ILE A 84 -7.46 5.21 -6.29
N ILE A 85 -6.14 5.22 -6.44
CA ILE A 85 -5.45 5.00 -7.70
C ILE A 85 -4.61 3.74 -7.56
N LEU A 86 -4.94 2.72 -8.34
CA LEU A 86 -4.15 1.49 -8.44
C LEU A 86 -3.32 1.54 -9.73
N SER A 87 -2.00 1.44 -9.60
CA SER A 87 -1.03 1.39 -10.70
C SER A 87 -0.40 0.01 -10.78
N GLY A 88 -0.02 -0.43 -11.97
CA GLY A 88 0.60 -1.73 -12.17
C GLY A 88 0.52 -2.27 -13.60
N ASP A 89 1.41 -3.19 -13.93
CA ASP A 89 1.41 -3.90 -15.22
C ASP A 89 0.84 -5.32 -15.06
N LEU A 90 -0.44 -5.49 -15.43
CA LEU A 90 -1.13 -6.79 -15.39
C LEU A 90 -0.54 -7.84 -16.35
N LYS A 91 0.19 -7.44 -17.39
CA LYS A 91 0.74 -8.36 -18.39
C LYS A 91 2.12 -8.88 -18.00
N ASN A 92 2.97 -8.01 -17.45
CA ASN A 92 4.37 -8.32 -17.18
C ASN A 92 4.71 -8.43 -15.67
N GLY A 93 3.74 -8.15 -14.79
CA GLY A 93 3.94 -8.20 -13.34
C GLY A 93 4.18 -9.62 -12.84
N LYS A 94 5.37 -9.86 -12.27
CA LYS A 94 5.61 -11.09 -11.50
C LYS A 94 4.89 -10.98 -10.17
N LYS A 95 3.97 -11.90 -9.92
CA LYS A 95 3.28 -11.99 -8.64
C LYS A 95 4.16 -12.63 -7.58
N ILE A 96 4.16 -12.04 -6.40
CA ILE A 96 4.81 -12.61 -5.23
C ILE A 96 3.75 -13.44 -4.51
N TYR A 97 3.78 -14.75 -4.73
CA TYR A 97 2.85 -15.66 -4.08
C TYR A 97 3.40 -16.16 -2.74
N THR A 98 2.51 -16.24 -1.75
CA THR A 98 2.76 -16.98 -0.50
C THR A 98 3.25 -18.40 -0.82
N LYS A 99 4.20 -18.91 -0.01
CA LYS A 99 4.77 -20.28 -0.18
C LYS A 99 3.76 -21.40 0.08
N ALA A 100 2.60 -21.09 0.65
CA ALA A 100 1.54 -22.05 0.91
C ALA A 100 0.88 -22.49 -0.41
N GLU A 101 1.26 -23.67 -0.90
CA GLU A 101 0.77 -24.26 -2.15
C GLU A 101 -0.76 -24.43 -2.16
N ILE A 102 -1.36 -24.73 -1.00
CA ILE A 102 -2.82 -24.88 -0.83
C ILE A 102 -3.60 -23.61 -1.26
N LEU A 103 -2.99 -22.43 -1.12
CA LEU A 103 -3.61 -21.14 -1.52
C LEU A 103 -3.42 -20.83 -3.01
N ARG A 104 -2.52 -21.54 -3.70
CA ARG A 104 -2.28 -21.42 -5.15
C ARG A 104 -3.20 -22.35 -5.94
N ASP A 105 -3.38 -23.57 -5.45
CA ASP A 105 -4.05 -24.64 -6.21
C ASP A 105 -5.58 -24.54 -6.21
N ASN A 106 -6.18 -23.90 -5.22
CA ASN A 106 -7.63 -23.99 -5.00
C ASN A 106 -8.50 -22.93 -5.69
N GLN A 107 -8.01 -22.15 -6.67
CA GLN A 107 -8.79 -21.09 -7.35
C GLN A 107 -9.54 -20.11 -6.41
N ILE A 108 -9.19 -20.05 -5.12
CA ILE A 108 -9.94 -19.30 -4.08
C ILE A 108 -9.70 -17.77 -4.19
N GLY A 109 -9.05 -17.30 -5.26
CA GLY A 109 -8.78 -15.87 -5.49
C GLY A 109 -7.75 -15.24 -4.55
N TYR A 110 -7.16 -15.98 -3.59
CA TYR A 110 -6.18 -15.45 -2.64
C TYR A 110 -4.94 -14.84 -3.33
N CYS A 111 -4.59 -15.39 -4.48
CA CYS A 111 -3.47 -14.97 -5.30
C CYS A 111 -3.84 -13.90 -6.35
N THR A 112 -5.06 -13.36 -6.28
CA THR A 112 -5.56 -12.30 -7.16
C THR A 112 -5.38 -10.95 -6.48
N SER A 113 -4.77 -10.02 -7.20
CA SER A 113 -4.65 -8.64 -6.73
C SER A 113 -5.98 -7.88 -6.88
N MET A 114 -6.14 -6.78 -6.13
CA MET A 114 -7.31 -5.91 -6.31
C MET A 114 -7.39 -5.35 -7.73
N LEU A 115 -6.25 -4.97 -8.31
CA LEU A 115 -6.15 -4.41 -9.66
C LEU A 115 -6.63 -5.40 -10.71
N GLU A 116 -6.18 -6.66 -10.64
CA GLU A 116 -6.62 -7.71 -11.56
C GLU A 116 -8.10 -7.97 -11.46
N ARG A 117 -8.61 -8.09 -10.23
CA ARG A 117 -10.03 -8.36 -10.03
C ARG A 117 -10.88 -7.22 -10.56
N LEU A 118 -10.51 -5.96 -10.27
CA LEU A 118 -11.24 -4.81 -10.82
C LEU A 118 -11.16 -4.77 -12.34
N ASN A 119 -10.01 -5.06 -12.95
CA ASN A 119 -9.89 -5.16 -14.40
C ASN A 119 -10.71 -6.32 -14.99
N SER A 120 -10.94 -7.40 -14.24
CA SER A 120 -11.80 -8.49 -14.69
C SER A 120 -13.30 -8.12 -14.67
N ILE A 121 -13.71 -7.30 -13.70
CA ILE A 121 -15.11 -6.83 -13.54
C ILE A 121 -15.40 -5.66 -14.48
N PHE A 122 -14.44 -4.75 -14.62
CA PHE A 122 -14.49 -3.56 -15.45
C PHE A 122 -13.35 -3.60 -16.46
N PRO A 123 -13.44 -4.48 -17.47
CA PRO A 123 -12.41 -4.56 -18.49
C PRO A 123 -12.27 -3.20 -19.17
N SER A 124 -11.02 -2.78 -19.33
CA SER A 124 -10.72 -1.62 -20.14
C SER A 124 -11.22 -1.90 -21.56
N ASN A 125 -12.25 -1.18 -22.03
CA ASN A 125 -12.60 -1.14 -23.45
C ASN A 125 -11.44 -0.43 -24.18
N ARG A 126 -10.36 -1.17 -24.46
CA ARG A 126 -9.25 -0.76 -25.30
C ARG A 126 -9.30 -1.52 -26.59
#